data_AF-A0A1P8JTZ2-F1
#
_entry.id   AF-A0A1P8JTZ2-F1
#
_cell.length_a   1.000
_cell.length_b   1.000
_cell.length_c   1.000
_cell.angle_alpha   90.00
_cell.angle_beta   90.00
_cell.angle_gamma   90.00
#
_symmetry.space_group_name_H-M   'P 1'
#
loop_
_entity.id
_entity.type
_entity.pdbx_description
1 polymer ?
#
loop_
_entity_poly.entity_id
_entity_poly.type
_entity_poly.pdbx_seq_one_letter_code
_entity_poly.pdbx_strand_id
1 'polypeptide(L)'
;MTAFDFNKCYLDQAEMAVFDAIDGGAASKFGRQVRAVELSNAEYDRRYRRMAQSRNMKAPPSHLRIFPGYLVVRRLDCPDQYETWMPEGAFNECYRPS
;
A
#
# COMPACT_ATOMS: atom_id res chain seq x y z
N MET A 1 -6.37 -24.79 1.50
CA MET A 1 -7.15 -23.76 2.20
C MET A 1 -6.15 -22.78 2.80
N THR A 2 -5.95 -21.63 2.18
CA THR A 2 -5.13 -20.55 2.73
C THR A 2 -5.87 -19.97 3.93
N ALA A 3 -5.26 -20.03 5.11
CA ALA A 3 -5.81 -19.40 6.31
C ALA A 3 -5.97 -17.90 6.04
N PHE A 4 -7.16 -17.35 6.29
CA PHE A 4 -7.40 -15.92 6.17
C PHE A 4 -6.60 -15.21 7.28
N ASP A 5 -5.58 -14.44 6.90
CA ASP A 5 -4.75 -13.71 7.85
C ASP A 5 -5.45 -12.41 8.28
N PHE A 6 -6.10 -12.46 9.45
CA PHE A 6 -6.77 -11.32 10.05
C PHE A 6 -5.81 -10.16 10.41
N ASN A 7 -4.51 -10.42 10.50
CA ASN A 7 -3.51 -9.44 10.89
C ASN A 7 -2.76 -8.82 9.71
N LYS A 8 -3.05 -9.23 8.46
CA LYS A 8 -2.46 -8.68 7.23
C LYS A 8 -2.48 -7.15 7.16
N CYS A 9 -3.51 -6.52 7.74
CA CYS A 9 -3.65 -5.06 7.83
C CYS A 9 -2.57 -4.37 8.67
N TYR A 10 -1.94 -5.09 9.59
CA TYR A 10 -1.00 -4.57 10.58
C TYR A 10 0.43 -5.04 10.38
N LEU A 11 0.71 -5.69 9.25
CA LEU A 11 2.08 -6.04 8.86
C LEU A 11 2.97 -4.80 8.93
N ASP A 12 4.18 -5.02 9.44
CA ASP A 12 5.19 -3.98 9.39
C ASP A 12 5.65 -3.77 7.95
N GLN A 13 6.15 -2.57 7.66
CA GLN A 13 6.62 -2.24 6.32
C GLN A 13 7.76 -3.18 5.91
N ALA A 14 8.62 -3.60 6.84
CA ALA A 14 9.73 -4.52 6.55
C ALA A 14 9.27 -5.91 6.06
N GLU A 15 8.06 -6.34 6.42
CA GLU A 15 7.49 -7.64 6.07
C GLU A 15 6.73 -7.63 4.74
N MET A 16 6.47 -6.43 4.19
CA MET A 16 5.76 -6.29 2.91
C MET A 16 6.66 -6.64 1.72
N ALA A 17 6.05 -7.25 0.71
CA ALA A 17 6.73 -7.59 -0.54
C ALA A 17 7.19 -6.33 -1.29
N VAL A 18 8.31 -6.44 -1.99
CA VAL A 18 8.91 -5.35 -2.77
C VAL A 18 8.45 -5.44 -4.23
N PHE A 19 8.11 -4.29 -4.80
CA PHE A 19 7.68 -4.15 -6.17
C PHE A 19 8.47 -3.03 -6.86
N ASP A 20 8.74 -3.23 -8.15
CA ASP A 20 9.39 -2.25 -9.00
C ASP A 20 8.35 -1.45 -9.79
N ALA A 21 8.58 -0.14 -9.91
CA ALA A 21 7.82 0.72 -10.82
C ALA A 21 8.07 0.31 -12.28
N ILE A 22 6.99 0.14 -13.04
CA ILE A 22 7.02 -0.27 -14.46
C ILE A 22 7.55 0.87 -15.34
N ASP A 23 7.07 2.10 -15.10
CA ASP A 23 7.42 3.27 -15.90
C ASP A 23 8.29 4.30 -15.15
N GLY A 24 9.03 5.10 -15.92
CA GLY A 24 9.93 6.13 -15.38
C GLY A 24 9.21 7.28 -14.66
N GLY A 25 7.93 7.51 -14.96
CA GLY A 25 7.11 8.54 -14.32
C GLY A 25 6.72 8.16 -12.89
N ALA A 26 6.24 6.93 -12.69
CA ALA A 26 5.99 6.34 -11.38
C ALA A 26 7.28 6.25 -10.57
N ALA A 27 8.38 5.79 -11.20
CA ALA A 27 9.69 5.70 -10.56
C ALA A 27 10.19 7.08 -10.07
N SER A 28 10.08 8.11 -10.91
CA SER A 28 10.52 9.47 -10.58
C SER A 28 9.65 10.11 -9.49
N LYS A 29 8.33 9.92 -9.55
CA LYS A 29 7.39 10.56 -8.60
C LYS A 29 7.32 9.86 -7.25
N PHE A 30 7.34 8.53 -7.25
CA PHE A 30 6.99 7.71 -6.09
C PHE A 30 8.13 6.82 -5.58
N GLY A 31 9.28 6.85 -6.25
CA GLY A 31 10.39 5.95 -6.00
C GLY A 31 10.37 4.75 -6.94
N ARG A 32 11.56 4.26 -7.31
CA ARG A 32 11.73 3.10 -8.20
C ARG A 32 11.17 1.82 -7.58
N GLN A 33 11.30 1.68 -6.27
CA GLN A 33 10.80 0.56 -5.51
C GLN A 33 9.76 1.02 -4.49
N VAL A 34 8.76 0.18 -4.31
CA VAL A 34 7.73 0.33 -3.29
C VAL A 34 7.56 -0.97 -2.53
N ARG A 35 7.04 -0.87 -1.32
CA ARG A 35 6.56 -2.05 -0.60
C ARG A 35 5.05 -2.10 -0.65
N ALA A 36 4.49 -3.27 -0.90
CA ALA A 36 3.05 -3.40 -0.98
C ALA A 36 2.53 -4.71 -0.39
N VAL A 37 1.29 -4.64 0.08
CA VAL A 37 0.51 -5.79 0.50
C VAL A 37 -0.92 -5.60 0.04
N GLU A 38 -1.50 -6.65 -0.50
CA GLU A 38 -2.88 -6.65 -0.96
C GLU A 38 -3.82 -6.44 0.25
N LEU A 39 -4.60 -5.38 0.21
CA LEU A 39 -5.59 -5.03 1.23
C LEU A 39 -6.76 -4.34 0.53
N SER A 40 -7.98 -4.67 0.95
CA SER A 40 -9.15 -3.90 0.55
C SER A 40 -9.12 -2.49 1.14
N ASN A 41 -9.91 -1.58 0.58
CA ASN A 41 -10.07 -0.22 1.13
C ASN A 41 -10.62 -0.23 2.58
N ALA A 42 -11.48 -1.18 2.93
CA ALA A 42 -12.02 -1.34 4.28
C ALA A 42 -10.96 -1.83 5.28
N GLU A 43 -10.07 -2.72 4.86
CA GLU A 43 -8.92 -3.16 5.65
C GLU A 43 -7.90 -2.04 5.83
N TYR A 44 -7.64 -1.26 4.78
CA TYR A 44 -6.80 -0.08 4.87
C TYR A 44 -7.37 0.98 5.83
N ASP A 45 -8.69 1.19 5.85
CA ASP A 45 -9.33 2.10 6.80
C ASP A 45 -9.10 1.65 8.26
N ARG A 46 -9.21 0.34 8.55
CA ARG A 46 -8.87 -0.19 9.89
C ARG A 46 -7.43 0.10 10.28
N ARG A 47 -6.49 -0.07 9.35
CA ARG A 47 -5.07 0.28 9.55
C ARG A 47 -4.90 1.78 9.79
N TYR A 48 -5.50 2.61 8.94
CA TYR A 48 -5.42 4.07 9.02
C TYR A 48 -5.89 4.58 10.39
N ARG A 49 -7.06 4.14 10.85
CA ARG A 49 -7.58 4.51 12.17
C ARG A 49 -6.65 4.16 13.33
N ARG A 50 -5.87 3.08 13.20
CA ARG A 50 -4.94 2.63 14.24
C ARG A 50 -3.56 3.29 14.16
N MET A 51 -3.06 3.55 12.95
CA MET A 51 -1.64 3.87 12.72
C MET A 51 -1.39 5.29 12.18
N ALA A 52 -2.41 6.02 11.74
CA ALA A 52 -2.23 7.35 11.15
C ALA A 52 -1.67 8.41 12.13
N GLN A 53 -1.74 8.16 13.44
CA GLN A 53 -1.12 9.05 14.43
C GLN A 53 0.41 8.91 14.51
N SER A 54 0.94 7.74 14.16
CA SER A 54 2.38 7.43 14.26
C SER A 54 3.05 7.22 12.90
N ARG A 55 2.27 7.14 11.81
CA ARG A 55 2.77 6.90 10.46
C ARG A 55 2.24 7.98 9.50
N ASN A 56 3.06 8.33 8.52
CA ASN A 56 2.66 9.21 7.43
C ASN A 56 1.75 8.44 6.47
N MET A 57 0.44 8.69 6.52
CA MET A 57 -0.56 7.93 5.76
C MET A 57 -1.53 8.87 5.05
N LYS A 58 -1.89 8.54 3.81
CA LYS A 58 -3.02 9.18 3.13
C LYS A 58 -4.34 8.64 3.67
N ALA A 59 -5.36 9.49 3.76
CA ALA A 59 -6.69 9.06 4.17
C ALA A 59 -7.24 7.99 3.20
N PRO A 60 -7.97 6.98 3.71
CA PRO A 60 -8.62 5.99 2.87
C PRO A 60 -9.67 6.64 1.95
N PRO A 61 -9.91 6.10 0.75
CA PRO A 61 -11.12 6.46 0.01
C PRO A 61 -12.37 6.02 0.78
N SER A 62 -13.54 6.54 0.41
CA SER A 62 -14.80 6.13 1.08
C SER A 62 -14.96 4.60 1.04
N HIS A 63 -15.46 4.02 2.14
CA HIS A 63 -15.68 2.59 2.30
C HIS A 63 -17.17 2.20 2.20
N LEU A 64 -17.99 3.01 1.52
CA LEU A 64 -19.40 2.65 1.22
C LEU A 64 -19.51 1.38 0.36
N ARG A 65 -18.46 1.05 -0.38
CA ARG A 65 -18.27 -0.21 -1.10
C ARG A 65 -16.88 -0.74 -0.82
N ILE A 66 -16.74 -2.06 -0.76
CA ILE A 66 -15.46 -2.72 -0.54
C ILE A 66 -14.82 -2.99 -1.91
N PHE A 67 -13.59 -2.54 -2.09
CA PHE A 67 -12.83 -2.74 -3.32
C PHE A 67 -11.49 -3.42 -3.02
N PRO A 68 -11.04 -4.37 -3.85
CA PRO A 68 -9.70 -4.95 -3.75
C PRO A 68 -8.63 -3.93 -4.18
N GLY A 69 -7.44 -4.08 -3.61
CA GLY A 69 -6.34 -3.20 -3.89
C GLY A 69 -5.12 -3.50 -3.05
N TYR A 70 -4.24 -2.52 -2.93
CA TYR A 70 -2.98 -2.63 -2.23
C TYR A 70 -2.77 -1.45 -1.30
N LEU A 71 -2.31 -1.75 -0.09
CA LEU A 71 -1.52 -0.80 0.69
C LEU A 71 -0.14 -0.71 0.03
N VAL A 72 0.32 0.51 -0.20
CA VAL A 72 1.61 0.80 -0.84
C VAL A 72 2.38 1.82 0.01
N VAL A 73 3.62 1.47 0.33
CA VAL A 73 4.61 2.34 0.94
C VAL A 73 5.50 2.90 -0.17
N ARG A 74 5.42 4.21 -0.39
CA ARG A 74 6.15 4.92 -1.44
C ARG A 74 7.31 5.72 -0.86
N ARG A 75 8.29 6.05 -1.72
CA ARG A 75 9.50 6.79 -1.35
C ARG A 75 10.24 6.12 -0.17
N LEU A 76 10.54 4.83 -0.34
CA LEU A 76 11.22 4.04 0.67
C LEU A 76 12.52 4.73 1.10
N ASP A 77 12.80 4.67 2.40
CA ASP A 77 14.00 5.23 3.04
C ASP A 77 14.19 6.74 2.87
N CYS A 78 13.15 7.46 2.41
CA CYS A 78 13.15 8.91 2.27
C CYS A 78 12.36 9.57 3.41
N PRO A 79 12.70 10.80 3.84
CA PRO A 79 11.95 11.52 4.88
C PRO A 79 10.46 11.75 4.54
N ASP A 80 10.12 11.73 3.27
CA ASP A 80 8.78 11.89 2.73
C ASP A 80 8.11 10.56 2.38
N GLN A 81 8.62 9.44 2.93
CA GLN A 81 7.98 8.14 2.87
C GLN A 81 6.54 8.23 3.37
N TYR A 82 5.61 7.59 2.67
CA TYR A 82 4.22 7.56 3.09
C TYR A 82 3.49 6.30 2.64
N GLU A 83 2.43 5.96 3.38
CA GLU A 83 1.51 4.90 3.05
C GLU A 83 0.28 5.43 2.32
N THR A 84 -0.18 4.70 1.32
CA THR A 84 -1.42 4.99 0.60
C THR A 84 -2.09 3.71 0.17
N TRP A 85 -3.39 3.77 -0.09
CA TRP A 85 -4.11 2.68 -0.73
C TRP A 85 -4.37 3.00 -2.19
N MET A 86 -4.24 1.99 -3.05
CA MET A 86 -4.59 2.11 -4.46
C MET A 86 -5.38 0.87 -4.95
N PRO A 87 -6.35 1.07 -5.85
CA PRO A 87 -7.07 -0.04 -6.47
C PRO A 87 -6.13 -1.00 -7.20
N GLU A 88 -6.49 -2.28 -7.23
CA GLU A 88 -5.70 -3.34 -7.88
C GLU A 88 -5.34 -3.01 -9.34
N GLY A 89 -6.31 -2.55 -10.15
CA GLY A 89 -6.04 -2.17 -11.54
C GLY A 89 -4.98 -1.09 -11.69
N ALA A 90 -5.08 -0.03 -10.89
CA ALA A 90 -4.09 1.05 -10.88
C ALA A 90 -2.72 0.59 -10.34
N PHE A 91 -2.70 -0.37 -9.40
CA PHE A 91 -1.45 -0.95 -8.90
C PHE A 91 -0.72 -1.71 -10.01
N ASN A 92 -1.44 -2.58 -10.72
CA ASN A 92 -0.89 -3.46 -11.75
C ASN A 92 -0.42 -2.68 -13.00
N GLU A 93 -0.96 -1.48 -13.25
CA GLU A 93 -0.46 -0.58 -14.29
C GLU A 93 0.86 0.10 -13.92
N CYS A 94 1.10 0.32 -12.61
CA CYS A 94 2.25 1.07 -12.12
C CYS A 94 3.40 0.19 -11.64
N TYR A 95 3.12 -1.02 -11.15
CA TYR A 95 4.09 -1.84 -10.43
C TYR A 95 4.06 -3.30 -10.87
N ARG A 96 5.22 -3.95 -10.76
CA ARG A 96 5.40 -5.38 -10.96
C ARG A 96 6.22 -5.99 -9.82
N PRO A 97 6.07 -7.30 -9.54
CA PRO A 97 6.96 -7.97 -8.58
C PRO A 97 8.42 -7.73 -8.94
N SER A 98 9.24 -7.37 -7.93
CA SER A 98 10.69 -7.19 -8.09
C SER A 98 11.42 -8.51 -8.25
#